data_AF-A0A9E4MJ72-F1
#
_entry.id   AF-A0A9E4MJ72-F1
#
_cell.length_a   1.000
_cell.length_b   1.000
_cell.length_c   1.000
_cell.angle_alpha   90.00
_cell.angle_beta   90.00
_cell.angle_gamma   90.00
#
_symmetry.space_group_name_H-M   'P 1'
#
loop_
_entity.id
_entity.type
_entity.pdbx_description
1 polymer ?
#
loop_
_entity_poly.entity_id
_entity_poly.type
_entity_poly.pdbx_seq_one_letter_code
_entity_poly.pdbx_strand_id
1 'polypeptide(L)'
;MTALGHLSTGLLLKGRCPRAPLPLLLLAAALPDVLWAALNLLRTPARAPLEVVRVDTPFRYVGDQHLLVQPWSHALASNLLLAAFVAAMVYLAYRDRRVSGAVGLAVFGHWVLDFLVHDADLTLWPSLDARPVGPPFSFDAAHPARGLFSTHPLWGFALQTLVVVMSTAVFLRAFPVAQRAGRWKMAIGMTLLAAASLPLFLHGAMTEMIGGSTELLLGAVVEMVVMGVVLAWLARFSVGSALDTGPLDGPEDEAVRFVHRLFSTAGVGCLVVAAVYMLQSMLDAQAAPRIGWTSMAMALAFVLLALRFFARNPFTLWLAAGLGFLGGPAVRIFSDAGRLGPTLLLLELGLAFGAAALIATLLRRNLSL
;
A
#
# COMPACT_ATOMS: atom_id res chain seq x y z
N MET A 1 0.30 2.15 -12.87
CA MET A 1 -0.78 1.26 -13.44
C MET A 1 -2.08 1.48 -12.66
N THR A 2 -3.23 0.85 -12.99
CA THR A 2 -4.38 0.86 -12.04
C THR A 2 -4.16 -0.16 -10.91
N ALA A 3 -5.03 -0.15 -9.89
CA ALA A 3 -4.95 -1.08 -8.76
C ALA A 3 -4.83 -2.55 -9.19
N LEU A 4 -5.63 -2.95 -10.17
CA LEU A 4 -5.61 -4.32 -10.66
C LEU A 4 -4.25 -4.70 -11.27
N GLY A 5 -3.62 -3.78 -12.01
CA GLY A 5 -2.30 -3.99 -12.61
C GLY A 5 -1.25 -4.29 -11.55
N HIS A 6 -1.14 -3.43 -10.53
CA HIS A 6 -0.18 -3.60 -9.43
C HIS A 6 -0.47 -4.85 -8.61
N LEU A 7 -1.73 -5.02 -8.15
CA LEU A 7 -2.14 -6.15 -7.31
C LEU A 7 -1.97 -7.50 -7.99
N SER A 8 -1.98 -7.56 -9.33
CA SER A 8 -1.71 -8.79 -10.06
C SER A 8 -0.30 -9.35 -9.80
N THR A 9 0.67 -8.51 -9.44
CA THR A 9 2.01 -8.93 -8.99
C THR A 9 1.91 -9.82 -7.75
N GLY A 10 0.98 -9.51 -6.84
CA GLY A 10 0.72 -10.33 -5.66
C GLY A 10 0.20 -11.73 -6.03
N LEU A 11 -0.68 -11.84 -7.02
CA LEU A 11 -1.15 -13.14 -7.55
C LEU A 11 -0.02 -13.92 -8.22
N LEU A 12 0.79 -13.25 -9.05
CA LEU A 12 1.95 -13.85 -9.70
C LEU A 12 2.89 -14.49 -8.66
N LEU A 13 3.21 -13.73 -7.62
CA LEU A 13 4.09 -14.17 -6.55
C LEU A 13 3.47 -15.23 -5.68
N LYS A 14 2.15 -15.21 -5.42
CA LYS A 14 1.47 -16.32 -4.75
C LYS A 14 1.56 -17.62 -5.56
N GLY A 15 1.51 -17.55 -6.89
CA GLY A 15 1.74 -18.70 -7.75
C GLY A 15 3.20 -19.21 -7.73
N ARG A 16 4.18 -18.33 -7.55
CA ARG A 16 5.62 -18.71 -7.50
C ARG A 16 6.11 -19.06 -6.10
N CYS A 17 5.46 -18.53 -5.08
CA CYS A 17 5.70 -18.78 -3.67
C CYS A 17 4.36 -19.07 -2.98
N PRO A 18 3.77 -20.26 -3.16
CA PRO A 18 2.47 -20.62 -2.56
C PRO A 18 2.43 -20.47 -1.03
N ARG A 19 3.61 -20.57 -0.40
CA ARG A 19 3.80 -20.41 1.05
C ARG A 19 3.61 -18.98 1.55
N ALA A 20 3.75 -17.98 0.68
CA ALA A 20 3.57 -16.59 1.05
C ALA A 20 2.08 -16.27 1.24
N PRO A 21 1.70 -15.53 2.30
CA PRO A 21 0.31 -15.17 2.50
C PRO A 21 -0.20 -14.25 1.39
N LEU A 22 -1.33 -14.58 0.75
CA LEU A 22 -1.86 -13.77 -0.35
C LEU A 22 -2.20 -12.33 0.10
N PRO A 23 -2.87 -12.10 1.25
CA PRO A 23 -3.13 -10.73 1.72
C PRO A 23 -1.87 -9.89 1.91
N LEU A 24 -0.77 -10.51 2.35
CA LEU A 24 0.52 -9.83 2.52
C LEU A 24 1.12 -9.45 1.16
N LEU A 25 1.03 -10.32 0.16
CA LEU A 25 1.52 -10.03 -1.19
C LEU A 25 0.70 -8.92 -1.87
N LEU A 26 -0.62 -8.90 -1.68
CA LEU A 26 -1.50 -7.85 -2.19
C LEU A 26 -1.21 -6.51 -1.50
N LEU A 27 -1.08 -6.51 -0.17
CA LEU A 27 -0.72 -5.31 0.59
C LEU A 27 0.64 -4.75 0.16
N ALA A 28 1.63 -5.63 -0.04
CA ALA A 28 2.95 -5.23 -0.48
C ALA A 28 2.96 -4.62 -1.89
N ALA A 29 2.17 -5.18 -2.82
CA ALA A 29 2.03 -4.63 -4.17
C ALA A 29 1.34 -3.25 -4.19
N ALA A 30 0.43 -2.99 -3.24
CA ALA A 30 -0.24 -1.70 -3.09
C ALA A 30 0.53 -0.68 -2.22
N LEU A 31 1.60 -1.10 -1.55
CA LEU A 31 2.26 -0.28 -0.54
C LEU A 31 2.83 1.04 -1.12
N PRO A 32 3.46 1.05 -2.31
CA PRO A 32 3.93 2.30 -2.90
C PRO A 32 2.79 3.28 -3.24
N ASP A 33 1.63 2.80 -3.70
CA ASP A 33 0.44 3.63 -3.94
C ASP A 33 -0.16 4.18 -2.64
N VAL A 34 -0.18 3.37 -1.58
CA VAL A 34 -0.62 3.84 -0.26
C VAL A 34 0.31 4.93 0.26
N LEU A 35 1.62 4.76 0.07
CA LEU A 35 2.62 5.76 0.44
C LEU A 35 2.46 7.03 -0.41
N TRP A 36 2.29 6.89 -1.73
CA TRP A 36 2.01 7.99 -2.65
C TRP A 36 0.78 8.78 -2.23
N ALA A 37 -0.33 8.09 -1.98
CA ALA A 37 -1.56 8.72 -1.53
C ALA A 37 -1.36 9.49 -0.22
N ALA A 38 -0.68 8.87 0.75
CA ALA A 38 -0.38 9.50 2.03
C ALA A 38 0.49 10.76 1.85
N LEU A 39 1.58 10.69 1.08
CA LEU A 39 2.52 11.81 0.93
C LEU A 39 1.93 13.00 0.16
N ASN A 40 1.00 12.74 -0.75
CA ASN A 40 0.27 13.78 -1.49
C ASN A 40 -0.89 14.37 -0.66
N LEU A 41 -1.54 13.58 0.20
CA LEU A 41 -2.66 14.04 1.04
C LEU A 41 -2.21 14.68 2.37
N LEU A 42 -1.04 14.32 2.89
CA LEU A 42 -0.46 14.87 4.11
C LEU A 42 0.05 16.30 3.87
N ARG A 43 -0.88 17.25 3.82
CA ARG A 43 -0.62 18.69 3.81
C ARG A 43 -1.16 19.34 5.07
N THR A 44 -0.52 20.44 5.50
CA THR A 44 -1.04 21.30 6.57
C THR A 44 -1.19 22.72 6.03
N PRO A 45 -1.97 23.61 6.67
CA PRO A 45 -2.05 25.02 6.23
C PRO A 45 -0.68 25.71 6.14
N ALA A 46 0.33 25.21 6.84
CA ALA A 46 1.69 25.76 6.88
C ALA A 46 2.72 24.99 6.04
N ARG A 47 2.38 23.83 5.48
CA ARG A 47 3.33 22.99 4.72
C ARG A 47 2.66 22.40 3.48
N ALA A 48 3.28 22.62 2.33
CA ALA A 48 2.97 21.91 1.09
C ALA A 48 3.07 20.39 1.31
N PRO A 49 2.36 19.58 0.50
CA PRO A 49 2.51 18.13 0.57
C PRO A 49 3.96 17.73 0.22
N LEU A 50 4.38 16.57 0.72
CA LEU A 50 5.74 16.05 0.50
C LEU A 50 5.93 15.58 -0.95
N GLU A 51 4.84 15.30 -1.62
CA GLU A 51 4.76 14.91 -3.02
C GLU A 51 3.62 15.65 -3.71
N VAL A 52 3.73 15.82 -5.03
CA VAL A 52 2.77 16.61 -5.80
C VAL A 52 2.31 15.82 -7.02
N VAL A 53 1.04 15.42 -7.00
CA VAL A 53 0.29 14.97 -8.16
C VAL A 53 -0.66 16.08 -8.62
N ARG A 54 -0.73 16.25 -9.93
CA ARG A 54 -1.72 17.09 -10.59
C ARG A 54 -2.58 16.24 -11.52
N VAL A 55 -3.82 16.65 -11.69
CA VAL A 55 -4.68 16.14 -12.75
C VAL A 55 -5.10 17.26 -13.69
N ASP A 56 -5.26 16.95 -14.96
CA ASP A 56 -5.95 17.84 -15.89
C ASP A 56 -7.46 17.78 -15.64
N THR A 57 -8.13 18.93 -15.79
CA THR A 57 -9.58 19.06 -15.63
C THR A 57 -10.19 19.60 -16.92
N PRO A 58 -11.19 18.91 -17.51
CA PRO A 58 -11.78 17.64 -17.07
C PRO A 58 -10.80 16.47 -17.18
N PHE A 59 -10.84 15.54 -16.21
CA PHE A 59 -10.06 14.30 -16.25
C PHE A 59 -10.73 13.35 -17.24
N ARG A 60 -10.07 13.07 -18.37
CA ARG A 60 -10.63 12.29 -19.46
C ARG A 60 -10.18 10.84 -19.42
N TYR A 61 -8.96 10.57 -19.00
CA TYR A 61 -8.41 9.21 -18.89
C TYR A 61 -7.14 9.24 -18.04
N VAL A 62 -6.57 8.07 -17.75
CA VAL A 62 -5.40 7.90 -16.86
C VAL A 62 -4.18 8.74 -17.25
N GLY A 63 -4.04 9.12 -18.52
CA GLY A 63 -2.94 9.99 -18.99
C GLY A 63 -3.06 11.47 -18.58
N ASP A 64 -4.20 11.86 -18.00
CA ASP A 64 -4.40 13.21 -17.44
C ASP A 64 -3.87 13.30 -16.00
N GLN A 65 -3.26 12.24 -15.46
CA GLN A 65 -2.56 12.21 -14.18
C GLN A 65 -1.08 12.52 -14.37
N HIS A 66 -0.58 13.53 -13.65
CA HIS A 66 0.79 14.03 -13.75
C HIS A 66 1.51 13.94 -12.40
N LEU A 67 2.56 13.12 -12.32
CA LEU A 67 3.42 12.99 -11.14
C LEU A 67 4.51 14.08 -11.16
N LEU A 68 4.20 15.26 -10.64
CA LEU A 68 5.12 16.40 -10.72
C LEU A 68 6.37 16.25 -9.83
N VAL A 69 6.17 15.76 -8.60
CA VAL A 69 7.25 15.57 -7.61
C VAL A 69 6.95 14.32 -6.79
N GLN A 70 7.70 13.23 -7.01
CA GLN A 70 7.48 11.94 -6.33
C GLN A 70 8.80 11.26 -5.85
N PRO A 71 9.67 11.96 -5.08
CA PRO A 71 10.97 11.42 -4.68
C PRO A 71 10.88 10.24 -3.70
N TRP A 72 9.77 10.01 -3.02
CA TRP A 72 9.68 9.00 -1.97
C TRP A 72 8.85 7.79 -2.38
N SER A 73 7.72 8.00 -3.05
CA SER A 73 6.83 6.90 -3.47
C SER A 73 7.24 6.28 -4.80
N HIS A 74 7.79 7.07 -5.74
CA HIS A 74 8.06 6.63 -7.12
C HIS A 74 9.53 6.79 -7.56
N ALA A 75 10.45 7.05 -6.62
CA ALA A 75 11.87 6.93 -6.91
C ALA A 75 12.34 5.47 -6.88
N LEU A 76 13.24 5.09 -7.80
CA LEU A 76 13.82 3.74 -7.87
C LEU A 76 14.51 3.36 -6.56
N ALA A 77 15.40 4.23 -6.07
CA ALA A 77 16.11 3.99 -4.83
C ALA A 77 15.16 3.90 -3.62
N SER A 78 14.11 4.73 -3.57
CA SER A 78 13.10 4.67 -2.50
C SER A 78 12.32 3.37 -2.53
N ASN A 79 11.91 2.89 -3.72
CA ASN A 79 11.23 1.60 -3.87
C ASN A 79 12.14 0.43 -3.52
N LEU A 80 13.43 0.46 -3.88
CA LEU A 80 14.40 -0.55 -3.47
C LEU A 80 14.60 -0.59 -1.95
N LEU A 81 14.74 0.57 -1.32
CA LEU A 81 14.87 0.67 0.14
C LEU A 81 13.60 0.20 0.85
N LEU A 82 12.42 0.59 0.37
CA LEU A 82 11.14 0.13 0.89
C LEU A 82 10.99 -1.39 0.74
N ALA A 83 11.30 -1.93 -0.44
CA ALA A 83 11.27 -3.36 -0.69
C ALA A 83 12.22 -4.13 0.24
N ALA A 84 13.46 -3.65 0.42
CA ALA A 84 14.44 -4.24 1.33
C ALA A 84 13.98 -4.18 2.78
N PHE A 85 13.43 -3.04 3.21
CA PHE A 85 12.89 -2.84 4.55
C PHE A 85 11.71 -3.78 4.83
N VAL A 86 10.72 -3.82 3.94
CA VAL A 86 9.55 -4.71 4.08
C VAL A 86 9.97 -6.18 4.05
N ALA A 87 10.86 -6.56 3.14
CA ALA A 87 11.41 -7.91 3.09
C ALA A 87 12.11 -8.28 4.41
N ALA A 88 12.92 -7.38 4.99
CA ALA A 88 13.55 -7.60 6.28
C ALA A 88 12.52 -7.78 7.40
N MET A 89 11.46 -6.96 7.43
CA MET A 89 10.38 -7.09 8.42
C MET A 89 9.67 -8.44 8.31
N VAL A 90 9.35 -8.86 7.08
CA VAL A 90 8.73 -10.16 6.82
C VAL A 90 9.69 -11.30 7.18
N TYR A 91 11.00 -11.16 6.93
CA TYR A 91 11.97 -12.15 7.36
C TYR A 91 12.00 -12.27 8.88
N LEU A 92 11.95 -11.18 9.63
CA LEU A 92 11.90 -11.22 11.09
C LEU A 92 10.64 -11.93 11.61
N ALA A 93 9.48 -11.72 10.96
CA ALA A 93 8.19 -12.29 11.31
C ALA A 93 8.02 -13.78 10.94
N TYR A 94 8.50 -14.16 9.76
CA TYR A 94 8.26 -15.47 9.18
C TYR A 94 9.50 -16.38 9.22
N ARG A 95 10.69 -15.81 9.39
CA ARG A 95 12.00 -16.50 9.29
C ARG A 95 12.17 -17.31 8.00
N ASP A 96 11.45 -16.94 6.95
CA ASP A 96 11.45 -17.59 5.64
C ASP A 96 11.96 -16.62 4.58
N ARG A 97 13.16 -16.91 4.05
CA ARG A 97 13.81 -16.08 3.02
C ARG A 97 13.03 -16.02 1.72
N ARG A 98 12.30 -17.09 1.36
CA ARG A 98 11.52 -17.15 0.12
C ARG A 98 10.27 -16.27 0.23
N VAL A 99 9.57 -16.35 1.36
CA VAL A 99 8.41 -15.48 1.63
C VAL A 99 8.85 -14.02 1.72
N SER A 100 9.92 -13.73 2.47
CA SER A 100 10.50 -12.39 2.56
C SER A 100 10.88 -11.82 1.19
N GLY A 101 11.61 -12.59 0.37
CA GLY A 101 11.98 -12.18 -0.98
C GLY A 101 10.78 -11.96 -1.88
N ALA A 102 9.75 -12.83 -1.82
CA ALA A 102 8.52 -12.66 -2.58
C ALA A 102 7.80 -11.35 -2.19
N VAL A 103 7.70 -11.03 -0.91
CA VAL A 103 7.07 -9.77 -0.48
C VAL A 103 7.90 -8.55 -0.91
N GLY A 104 9.22 -8.60 -0.80
CA GLY A 104 10.08 -7.54 -1.32
C GLY A 104 9.92 -7.33 -2.83
N LEU A 105 9.82 -8.41 -3.60
CA LEU A 105 9.54 -8.36 -5.04
C LEU A 105 8.14 -7.82 -5.34
N ALA A 106 7.13 -8.05 -4.49
CA ALA A 106 5.81 -7.45 -4.66
C ALA A 106 5.89 -5.92 -4.53
N VAL A 107 6.62 -5.39 -3.53
CA VAL A 107 6.84 -3.95 -3.38
C VAL A 107 7.61 -3.40 -4.58
N PHE A 108 8.76 -3.98 -4.91
CA PHE A 108 9.62 -3.45 -5.98
C PHE A 108 9.00 -3.58 -7.38
N GLY A 109 8.19 -4.62 -7.60
CA GLY A 109 7.49 -4.84 -8.87
C GLY A 109 6.58 -3.68 -9.26
N HIS A 110 6.11 -2.90 -8.29
CA HIS A 110 5.34 -1.68 -8.52
C HIS A 110 6.10 -0.70 -9.43
N TRP A 111 7.31 -0.28 -9.02
CA TRP A 111 8.14 0.66 -9.78
C TRP A 111 8.46 0.14 -11.19
N VAL A 112 8.72 -1.16 -11.32
CA VAL A 112 9.00 -1.79 -12.62
C VAL A 112 7.79 -1.70 -13.56
N LEU A 113 6.58 -1.94 -13.05
CA LEU A 113 5.37 -1.83 -13.85
C LEU A 113 5.09 -0.39 -14.26
N ASP A 114 5.35 0.58 -13.39
CA ASP A 114 5.17 1.99 -13.72
C ASP A 114 6.17 2.47 -14.74
N PHE A 115 7.43 2.07 -14.61
CA PHE A 115 8.47 2.43 -15.57
C PHE A 115 8.09 2.03 -17.00
N LEU A 116 7.32 0.96 -17.20
CA LEU A 116 6.87 0.55 -18.53
C LEU A 116 5.78 1.43 -19.15
N VAL A 117 5.01 2.15 -18.33
CA VAL A 117 3.75 2.79 -18.78
C VAL A 117 3.67 4.29 -18.54
N HIS A 118 4.37 4.79 -17.53
CA HIS A 118 4.36 6.19 -17.12
C HIS A 118 5.08 7.10 -18.11
N ASP A 119 4.79 8.38 -17.98
CA ASP A 119 5.57 9.46 -18.59
C ASP A 119 7.00 9.49 -18.00
N ALA A 120 7.82 10.42 -18.47
CA ALA A 120 9.11 10.75 -17.86
C ALA A 120 8.89 11.48 -16.52
N ASP A 121 8.28 10.81 -15.55
CA ASP A 121 7.83 11.37 -14.26
C ASP A 121 8.32 10.56 -13.04
N LEU A 122 8.97 9.41 -13.27
CA LEU A 122 9.65 8.63 -12.25
C LEU A 122 11.05 9.16 -11.98
N THR A 123 11.60 8.96 -10.80
CA THR A 123 12.98 9.41 -10.46
C THR A 123 13.88 8.24 -10.09
N LEU A 124 15.20 8.41 -10.21
CA LEU A 124 16.15 7.37 -9.78
C LEU A 124 16.50 7.47 -8.29
N TRP A 125 16.53 8.69 -7.74
CA TRP A 125 17.00 8.99 -6.40
C TRP A 125 15.99 9.87 -5.66
N PRO A 126 15.78 9.67 -4.33
CA PRO A 126 14.91 10.52 -3.51
C PRO A 126 15.48 11.93 -3.32
N SER A 127 15.37 12.75 -4.36
CA SER A 127 15.73 14.17 -4.32
C SER A 127 14.69 14.97 -5.08
N LEU A 128 14.41 16.18 -4.60
CA LEU A 128 13.55 17.14 -5.28
C LEU A 128 14.17 17.61 -6.62
N ASP A 129 15.49 17.54 -6.73
CA ASP A 129 16.23 17.92 -7.95
C ASP A 129 16.55 16.71 -8.85
N ALA A 130 16.03 15.52 -8.52
CA ALA A 130 16.29 14.33 -9.29
C ALA A 130 15.70 14.46 -10.71
N ARG A 131 16.52 14.17 -11.72
CA ARG A 131 16.05 14.15 -13.10
C ARG A 131 15.02 13.03 -13.28
N PRO A 132 13.85 13.32 -13.87
CA PRO A 132 12.90 12.30 -14.22
C PRO A 132 13.47 11.31 -15.25
N VAL A 133 12.98 10.08 -15.22
CA VAL A 133 13.34 8.99 -16.12
C VAL A 133 12.10 8.30 -16.65
N GLY A 134 12.26 7.64 -17.80
CA GLY A 134 11.18 6.98 -18.51
C GLY A 134 10.62 7.83 -19.65
N PRO A 135 9.63 7.32 -20.39
CA PRO A 135 9.41 5.88 -20.58
C PRO A 135 10.63 5.20 -21.25
N PRO A 136 10.82 3.87 -21.11
CA PRO A 136 11.91 3.13 -21.75
C PRO A 136 11.81 3.10 -23.28
N PHE A 137 10.62 3.42 -23.82
CA PHE A 137 10.34 3.48 -25.24
C PHE A 137 9.62 4.80 -25.54
N SER A 138 9.98 5.46 -26.64
CA SER A 138 9.21 6.59 -27.15
C SER A 138 7.99 6.07 -27.90
N PHE A 139 6.80 6.44 -27.42
CA PHE A 139 5.51 6.10 -28.05
C PHE A 139 4.96 7.24 -28.91
N ASP A 140 5.49 8.45 -28.74
CA ASP A 140 5.24 9.62 -29.58
C ASP A 140 6.58 10.32 -29.85
N ALA A 141 7.00 10.38 -31.13
CA ALA A 141 8.25 11.00 -31.54
C ALA A 141 8.26 12.52 -31.33
N ALA A 142 7.09 13.17 -31.33
CA ALA A 142 6.96 14.60 -31.07
C ALA A 142 7.02 14.91 -29.56
N HIS A 143 6.58 13.97 -28.71
CA HIS A 143 6.57 14.11 -27.26
C HIS A 143 7.20 12.88 -26.58
N PRO A 144 8.53 12.67 -26.71
CA PRO A 144 9.18 11.45 -26.26
C PRO A 144 9.13 11.22 -24.74
N ALA A 145 8.80 12.25 -23.97
CA ALA A 145 8.57 12.16 -22.53
C ALA A 145 7.20 11.56 -22.15
N ARG A 146 6.27 11.42 -23.11
CA ARG A 146 4.95 10.84 -22.82
C ARG A 146 4.98 9.32 -22.93
N GLY A 147 4.49 8.68 -21.89
CA GLY A 147 4.40 7.24 -21.70
C GLY A 147 3.28 6.59 -22.50
N LEU A 148 3.16 5.28 -22.32
CA LEU A 148 2.15 4.47 -22.98
C LEU A 148 0.74 4.90 -22.59
N PHE A 149 0.52 5.24 -21.31
CA PHE A 149 -0.79 5.60 -20.79
C PHE A 149 -1.28 6.96 -21.31
N SER A 150 -0.37 7.91 -21.49
CA SER A 150 -0.68 9.25 -22.00
C SER A 150 -0.84 9.29 -23.52
N THR A 151 -0.09 8.46 -24.24
CA THR A 151 -0.13 8.45 -25.72
C THR A 151 -1.14 7.46 -26.30
N HIS A 152 -1.22 6.25 -25.73
CA HIS A 152 -2.02 5.14 -26.24
C HIS A 152 -2.74 4.41 -25.09
N PRO A 153 -3.71 5.05 -24.41
CA PRO A 153 -4.32 4.51 -23.19
C PRO A 153 -4.92 3.11 -23.38
N LEU A 154 -5.53 2.81 -24.54
CA LEU A 154 -6.05 1.47 -24.83
C LEU A 154 -4.97 0.40 -24.99
N TRP A 155 -3.77 0.76 -25.45
CA TRP A 155 -2.64 -0.15 -25.50
C TRP A 155 -2.06 -0.35 -24.09
N GLY A 156 -2.08 0.71 -23.28
CA GLY A 156 -1.82 0.63 -21.84
C GLY A 156 -2.75 -0.35 -21.13
N PHE A 157 -4.06 -0.25 -21.39
CA PHE A 157 -5.07 -1.19 -20.88
C PHE A 157 -4.80 -2.63 -21.35
N ALA A 158 -4.47 -2.82 -22.63
CA ALA A 158 -4.14 -4.13 -23.17
C ALA A 158 -2.91 -4.75 -22.50
N LEU A 159 -1.84 -3.95 -22.28
CA LEU A 159 -0.64 -4.38 -21.56
C LEU A 159 -0.96 -4.75 -20.12
N GLN A 160 -1.70 -3.91 -19.38
CA GLN A 160 -2.14 -4.22 -18.02
C GLN A 160 -2.94 -5.53 -17.98
N THR A 161 -3.89 -5.69 -18.90
CA THR A 161 -4.72 -6.91 -18.99
C THR A 161 -3.85 -8.14 -19.28
N LEU A 162 -2.83 -8.01 -20.15
CA LEU A 162 -1.88 -9.08 -20.41
C LEU A 162 -1.11 -9.48 -19.14
N VAL A 163 -0.61 -8.51 -18.38
CA VAL A 163 0.07 -8.76 -17.09
C VAL A 163 -0.87 -9.49 -16.14
N VAL A 164 -2.12 -9.03 -16.02
CA VAL A 164 -3.15 -9.66 -15.18
C VAL A 164 -3.44 -11.11 -15.59
N VAL A 165 -3.59 -11.37 -16.89
CA VAL A 165 -3.82 -12.72 -17.44
C VAL A 165 -2.63 -13.63 -17.16
N MET A 166 -1.40 -13.15 -17.37
CA MET A 166 -0.18 -13.91 -17.12
C MET A 166 -0.01 -14.25 -15.64
N SER A 167 -0.23 -13.26 -14.76
CA SER A 167 -0.22 -13.45 -13.29
C SER A 167 -1.26 -14.48 -12.85
N THR A 168 -2.48 -14.39 -13.40
CA THR A 168 -3.58 -15.34 -13.13
C THR A 168 -3.25 -16.75 -13.61
N ALA A 169 -2.64 -16.89 -14.80
CA ALA A 169 -2.25 -18.18 -15.35
C ALA A 169 -1.16 -18.85 -14.49
N VAL A 170 -0.19 -18.07 -14.01
CA VAL A 170 0.84 -18.57 -13.08
C VAL A 170 0.22 -19.00 -11.75
N PHE A 171 -0.68 -18.19 -11.18
CA PHE A 171 -1.42 -18.54 -9.98
C PHE A 171 -2.20 -19.85 -10.15
N LEU A 172 -3.03 -19.98 -11.18
CA LEU A 172 -3.84 -21.18 -11.42
C LEU A 172 -3.01 -22.44 -11.69
N ARG A 173 -1.79 -22.32 -12.24
CA ARG A 173 -0.87 -23.46 -12.41
C ARG A 173 -0.33 -23.99 -11.09
N ALA A 174 -0.18 -23.11 -10.08
CA ALA A 174 0.35 -23.48 -8.77
C ALA A 174 -0.70 -24.14 -7.86
N PHE A 175 -1.99 -23.92 -8.12
CA PHE A 175 -3.10 -24.47 -7.33
C PHE A 175 -3.97 -25.42 -8.19
N PRO A 176 -3.44 -26.59 -8.60
CA PRO A 176 -4.11 -27.51 -9.53
C PRO A 176 -5.37 -28.17 -8.95
N VAL A 177 -5.61 -28.07 -7.65
CA VAL A 177 -6.79 -28.63 -6.96
C VAL A 177 -8.08 -27.86 -7.28
N ALA A 178 -8.00 -26.68 -7.90
CA ALA A 178 -9.19 -26.02 -8.42
C ALA A 178 -9.80 -26.85 -9.56
N GLN A 179 -10.94 -27.50 -9.30
CA GLN A 179 -11.77 -28.15 -10.31
C GLN A 179 -11.96 -27.22 -11.52
N ARG A 180 -12.32 -27.76 -12.70
CA ARG A 180 -12.59 -26.97 -13.92
C ARG A 180 -13.47 -25.74 -13.64
N ALA A 181 -14.44 -25.86 -12.73
CA ALA A 181 -15.28 -24.77 -12.24
C ALA A 181 -14.49 -23.62 -11.55
N GLY A 182 -13.53 -23.93 -10.68
CA GLY A 182 -12.67 -22.94 -10.01
C GLY A 182 -11.80 -22.14 -10.97
N ARG A 183 -11.26 -22.79 -12.01
CA ARG A 183 -10.50 -22.10 -13.07
C ARG A 183 -11.39 -21.12 -13.84
N TRP A 184 -12.63 -21.51 -14.15
CA TRP A 184 -13.60 -20.61 -14.80
C TRP A 184 -14.04 -19.47 -13.89
N LYS A 185 -14.29 -19.72 -12.60
CA LYS A 185 -14.58 -18.66 -11.62
C LYS A 185 -13.49 -17.61 -11.60
N MET A 186 -12.22 -18.03 -11.49
CA MET A 186 -11.08 -17.12 -11.53
C MET A 186 -11.01 -16.38 -12.87
N ALA A 187 -11.09 -17.08 -14.00
CA ALA A 187 -10.98 -16.46 -15.32
C ALA A 187 -12.09 -15.41 -15.57
N ILE A 188 -13.34 -15.73 -15.25
CA ILE A 188 -14.48 -14.81 -15.36
C ILE A 188 -14.29 -13.64 -14.41
N GLY A 189 -13.98 -13.89 -13.13
CA GLY A 189 -13.78 -12.84 -12.14
C GLY A 189 -12.66 -11.87 -12.53
N MET A 190 -11.51 -12.37 -12.98
CA MET A 190 -10.40 -11.53 -13.45
C MET A 190 -10.74 -10.76 -14.72
N THR A 191 -11.53 -11.35 -15.63
CA THR A 191 -12.02 -10.65 -16.84
C THR A 191 -12.96 -9.50 -16.44
N LEU A 192 -13.87 -9.73 -15.49
CA LEU A 192 -14.77 -8.70 -14.99
C LEU A 192 -14.00 -7.58 -14.27
N LEU A 193 -12.99 -7.92 -13.47
CA LEU A 193 -12.13 -6.92 -12.82
C LEU A 193 -11.34 -6.09 -13.84
N ALA A 194 -10.78 -6.74 -14.88
CA ALA A 194 -10.12 -6.03 -15.97
C ALA A 194 -11.09 -5.09 -16.68
N ALA A 195 -12.28 -5.58 -17.05
CA ALA A 195 -13.33 -4.77 -17.65
C ALA A 195 -13.75 -3.59 -16.75
N ALA A 196 -13.78 -3.77 -15.42
CA ALA A 196 -14.10 -2.72 -14.46
C ALA A 196 -13.03 -1.61 -14.39
N SER A 197 -11.78 -1.91 -14.79
CA SER A 197 -10.70 -0.92 -14.89
C SER A 197 -10.67 -0.15 -16.22
N LEU A 198 -11.32 -0.67 -17.27
CA LEU A 198 -11.36 -0.04 -18.60
C LEU A 198 -11.84 1.42 -18.59
N PRO A 199 -12.84 1.83 -17.79
CA PRO A 199 -13.29 3.21 -17.75
C PRO A 199 -12.20 4.23 -17.38
N LEU A 200 -11.15 3.85 -16.64
CA LEU A 200 -10.03 4.77 -16.38
C LEU A 200 -9.18 5.06 -17.62
N PHE A 201 -9.27 4.24 -18.67
CA PHE A 201 -8.55 4.41 -19.94
C PHE A 201 -9.40 5.09 -21.02
N LEU A 202 -10.63 5.49 -20.70
CA LEU A 202 -11.60 6.06 -21.62
C LEU A 202 -12.24 7.32 -21.03
N HIS A 203 -12.60 8.25 -21.89
CA HIS A 203 -13.42 9.39 -21.48
C HIS A 203 -14.87 8.95 -21.25
N GLY A 204 -15.41 9.27 -20.07
CA GLY A 204 -16.81 9.02 -19.73
C GLY A 204 -17.14 9.37 -18.29
N ALA A 205 -18.34 8.97 -17.86
CA ALA A 205 -18.92 9.37 -16.57
C ALA A 205 -18.02 9.08 -15.34
N MET A 206 -17.26 7.96 -15.36
CA MET A 206 -16.35 7.64 -14.24
C MET A 206 -15.16 8.58 -14.17
N THR A 207 -14.58 8.97 -15.30
CA THR A 207 -13.43 9.89 -15.34
C THR A 207 -13.88 11.33 -15.04
N GLU A 208 -15.10 11.72 -15.43
CA GLU A 208 -15.70 13.02 -15.08
C GLU A 208 -15.96 13.21 -13.57
N MET A 209 -16.05 12.13 -12.79
CA MET A 209 -16.14 12.22 -11.32
C MET A 209 -14.84 12.70 -10.67
N ILE A 210 -13.70 12.64 -11.37
CA ILE A 210 -12.40 13.07 -10.87
C ILE A 210 -12.26 14.57 -11.15
N GLY A 211 -12.72 15.37 -10.18
CA GLY A 211 -12.68 16.84 -10.25
C GLY A 211 -11.32 17.46 -9.89
N GLY A 212 -10.39 16.67 -9.34
CA GLY A 212 -9.12 17.16 -8.85
C GLY A 212 -8.21 16.07 -8.29
N SER A 213 -7.01 16.48 -7.88
CA SER A 213 -5.99 15.56 -7.35
C SER A 213 -6.45 14.84 -6.09
N THR A 214 -7.28 15.48 -5.25
CA THR A 214 -7.74 14.87 -3.99
C THR A 214 -8.70 13.72 -4.27
N GLU A 215 -9.62 13.92 -5.20
CA GLU A 215 -10.59 12.92 -5.67
C GLU A 215 -9.88 11.73 -6.31
N LEU A 216 -8.86 12.00 -7.15
CA LEU A 216 -8.02 10.94 -7.73
C LEU A 216 -7.34 10.11 -6.64
N LEU A 217 -6.66 10.76 -5.67
CA LEU A 217 -5.91 10.08 -4.61
C LEU A 217 -6.83 9.22 -3.73
N LEU A 218 -7.97 9.76 -3.31
CA LEU A 218 -8.95 9.01 -2.52
C LEU A 218 -9.56 7.86 -3.33
N GLY A 219 -9.88 8.11 -4.60
CA GLY A 219 -10.38 7.10 -5.53
C GLY A 219 -9.41 5.95 -5.71
N ALA A 220 -8.11 6.24 -5.87
CA ALA A 220 -7.06 5.24 -5.99
C ALA A 220 -6.93 4.39 -4.72
N VAL A 221 -6.93 4.99 -3.52
CA VAL A 221 -6.89 4.23 -2.26
C VAL A 221 -8.11 3.33 -2.10
N VAL A 222 -9.30 3.83 -2.43
CA VAL A 222 -10.54 3.03 -2.39
C VAL A 222 -10.47 1.89 -3.40
N GLU A 223 -10.01 2.16 -4.62
CA GLU A 223 -9.82 1.14 -5.67
C GLU A 223 -8.87 0.04 -5.17
N MET A 224 -7.73 0.39 -4.58
CA MET A 224 -6.75 -0.56 -4.04
C MET A 224 -7.35 -1.47 -2.97
N VAL A 225 -8.07 -0.90 -2.01
CA VAL A 225 -8.69 -1.67 -0.91
C VAL A 225 -9.77 -2.59 -1.45
N VAL A 226 -10.68 -2.07 -2.27
CA VAL A 226 -11.78 -2.86 -2.84
C VAL A 226 -11.23 -3.96 -3.74
N MET A 227 -10.31 -3.64 -4.64
CA MET A 227 -9.70 -4.60 -5.55
C MET A 227 -8.90 -5.66 -4.79
N GLY A 228 -8.15 -5.28 -3.76
CA GLY A 228 -7.42 -6.22 -2.90
C GLY A 228 -8.35 -7.21 -2.18
N VAL A 229 -9.45 -6.72 -1.61
CA VAL A 229 -10.47 -7.55 -0.96
C VAL A 229 -11.15 -8.48 -1.96
N VAL A 230 -11.57 -7.96 -3.12
CA VAL A 230 -12.23 -8.76 -4.17
C VAL A 230 -11.28 -9.81 -4.73
N LEU A 231 -10.00 -9.49 -4.96
CA LEU A 231 -9.00 -10.45 -5.41
C LEU A 231 -8.72 -11.56 -4.39
N ALA A 232 -8.58 -11.20 -3.10
CA ALA A 232 -8.41 -12.19 -2.04
C ALA A 232 -9.63 -13.12 -1.94
N TRP A 233 -10.83 -12.55 -1.99
CA TRP A 233 -12.09 -13.31 -2.01
C TRP A 233 -12.18 -14.20 -3.25
N LEU A 234 -11.89 -13.68 -4.44
CA LEU A 234 -11.96 -14.40 -5.71
C LEU A 234 -10.97 -15.57 -5.73
N ALA A 235 -9.75 -15.37 -5.23
CA ALA A 235 -8.76 -16.42 -5.09
C ALA A 235 -9.28 -17.54 -4.18
N ARG A 236 -9.76 -17.21 -2.97
CA ARG A 236 -10.36 -18.17 -2.02
C ARG A 236 -11.55 -18.91 -2.64
N PHE A 237 -12.45 -18.18 -3.31
CA PHE A 237 -13.64 -18.72 -3.96
C PHE A 237 -13.32 -19.68 -5.12
N SER A 238 -12.17 -19.47 -5.76
CA SER A 238 -11.73 -20.24 -6.93
C SER A 238 -10.93 -21.49 -6.56
N VAL A 239 -10.03 -21.42 -5.57
CA VAL A 239 -9.12 -22.52 -5.21
C VAL A 239 -9.43 -23.17 -3.85
N GLY A 240 -10.34 -22.60 -3.05
CA GLY A 240 -10.76 -23.16 -1.77
C GLY A 240 -9.61 -23.29 -0.76
N SER A 241 -9.60 -24.41 -0.02
CA SER A 241 -8.56 -24.74 0.96
C SER A 241 -7.18 -24.97 0.33
N ALA A 242 -7.08 -25.13 -0.99
CA ALA A 242 -5.78 -25.21 -1.65
C ALA A 242 -4.96 -23.91 -1.49
N LEU A 243 -5.63 -22.77 -1.24
CA LEU A 243 -4.97 -21.50 -0.96
C LEU A 243 -4.11 -21.54 0.32
N ASP A 244 -4.49 -22.40 1.29
CA ASP A 244 -3.93 -22.50 2.63
C ASP A 244 -2.58 -23.25 2.68
N THR A 245 -2.01 -23.69 1.55
CA THR A 245 -0.85 -24.60 1.44
C THR A 245 0.53 -24.01 1.82
N GLY A 246 0.57 -23.08 2.77
CA GLY A 246 1.80 -22.60 3.39
C GLY A 246 2.16 -23.41 4.64
N PRO A 247 3.42 -23.80 4.86
CA PRO A 247 3.87 -24.72 5.92
C PRO A 247 4.05 -24.02 7.27
N LEU A 248 3.12 -23.12 7.54
CA LEU A 248 2.76 -22.62 8.84
C LEU A 248 1.51 -23.38 9.31
N ASP A 249 1.43 -24.66 8.95
CA ASP A 249 0.27 -25.53 9.04
C ASP A 249 -0.21 -25.66 10.48
N GLY A 250 -1.42 -25.15 10.70
CA GLY A 250 -2.25 -25.30 11.88
C GLY A 250 -3.69 -25.00 11.49
N PRO A 251 -4.70 -25.35 12.32
CA PRO A 251 -6.11 -25.21 11.99
C PRO A 251 -6.61 -23.75 11.82
N GLU A 252 -5.77 -22.75 12.11
CA GLU A 252 -6.13 -21.33 12.00
C GLU A 252 -6.21 -20.81 10.55
N ASP A 253 -7.08 -19.85 10.30
CA ASP A 253 -7.21 -19.12 9.04
C ASP A 253 -5.91 -18.36 8.71
N GLU A 254 -5.46 -18.40 7.45
CA GLU A 254 -4.30 -17.67 6.92
C GLU A 254 -4.36 -16.18 7.30
N ALA A 255 -5.55 -15.57 7.27
CA ALA A 255 -5.75 -14.17 7.65
C ALA A 255 -5.49 -13.93 9.15
N VAL A 256 -5.95 -14.84 10.01
CA VAL A 256 -5.77 -14.74 11.47
C VAL A 256 -4.29 -14.89 11.84
N ARG A 257 -3.58 -15.84 11.22
CA ARG A 257 -2.13 -16.01 11.42
C ARG A 257 -1.33 -14.82 10.91
N PHE A 258 -1.70 -14.27 9.74
CA PHE A 258 -1.08 -13.06 9.21
C PHE A 258 -1.20 -11.92 10.22
N VAL A 259 -2.41 -11.68 10.72
CA VAL A 259 -2.70 -10.65 11.73
C VAL A 259 -1.90 -10.92 13.01
N HIS A 260 -1.91 -12.15 13.54
CA HIS A 260 -1.15 -12.51 14.72
C HIS A 260 0.37 -12.29 14.54
N ARG A 261 0.93 -12.68 13.40
CA ARG A 261 2.36 -12.50 13.10
C ARG A 261 2.73 -11.04 12.89
N LEU A 262 1.92 -10.29 12.15
CA LEU A 262 2.07 -8.86 11.99
C LEU A 262 2.14 -8.17 13.36
N PHE A 263 1.20 -8.52 14.26
CA PHE A 263 1.19 -8.02 15.63
C PHE A 263 2.37 -8.51 16.48
N SER A 264 2.84 -9.74 16.28
CA SER A 264 4.05 -10.24 16.97
C SER A 264 5.33 -9.51 16.55
N THR A 265 5.36 -8.92 15.34
CA THR A 265 6.47 -8.08 14.85
C THR A 265 6.23 -6.59 14.95
N ALA A 266 5.08 -6.17 15.49
CA ALA A 266 4.74 -4.76 15.64
C ALA A 266 5.71 -4.00 16.57
N GLY A 267 6.50 -4.69 17.40
CA GLY A 267 7.61 -4.08 18.13
C GLY A 267 8.61 -3.37 17.22
N VAL A 268 8.88 -3.89 16.02
CA VAL A 268 9.73 -3.21 15.04
C VAL A 268 9.01 -2.04 14.37
N GLY A 269 7.70 -2.18 14.09
CA GLY A 269 6.88 -1.08 13.60
C GLY A 269 6.83 0.09 14.59
N CYS A 270 6.68 -0.19 15.89
CA CYS A 270 6.77 0.81 16.95
C CYS A 270 8.15 1.47 17.02
N LEU A 271 9.25 0.74 16.81
CA LEU A 271 10.60 1.33 16.76
C LEU A 271 10.77 2.26 15.55
N VAL A 272 10.22 1.90 14.40
CA VAL A 272 10.29 2.72 13.18
C VAL A 272 9.44 3.97 13.33
N VAL A 273 8.21 3.84 13.83
CA VAL A 273 7.35 4.99 14.18
C VAL A 273 8.04 5.86 15.23
N ALA A 274 8.66 5.28 16.26
CA ALA A 274 9.42 6.03 17.26
C ALA A 274 10.59 6.79 16.65
N ALA A 275 11.33 6.18 15.73
CA ALA A 275 12.45 6.81 15.03
C ALA A 275 11.98 7.98 14.16
N VAL A 276 10.87 7.82 13.43
CA VAL A 276 10.25 8.91 12.64
C VAL A 276 9.76 10.04 13.54
N TYR A 277 9.09 9.72 14.64
CA TYR A 277 8.67 10.71 15.64
C TYR A 277 9.85 11.43 16.27
N MET A 278 10.94 10.73 16.55
CA MET A 278 12.16 11.31 17.12
C MET A 278 12.84 12.24 16.12
N LEU A 279 12.93 11.83 14.85
CA LEU A 279 13.47 12.67 13.77
C LEU A 279 12.62 13.92 13.55
N GLN A 280 11.29 13.75 13.47
CA GLN A 280 10.36 14.88 13.34
C GLN A 280 10.41 15.81 14.56
N SER A 281 10.54 15.25 15.77
CA SER A 281 10.72 16.01 17.02
C SER A 281 12.01 16.83 17.03
N MET A 282 13.13 16.27 16.54
CA MET A 282 14.40 16.98 16.40
C MET A 282 14.29 18.15 15.41
N LEU A 283 13.54 17.97 14.32
CA LEU A 283 13.26 19.03 13.34
C LEU A 283 12.32 20.11 13.92
N ASP A 284 11.24 19.72 14.59
CA ASP A 284 10.26 20.65 15.15
C ASP A 284 10.79 21.39 16.39
N ALA A 285 11.73 20.81 17.15
CA ALA A 285 12.38 21.47 18.28
C ALA A 285 13.14 22.75 17.86
N GLN A 286 13.59 22.84 16.59
CA GLN A 286 14.24 24.04 16.06
C GLN A 286 13.23 25.19 15.79
N ALA A 287 11.98 24.86 15.47
CA ALA A 287 10.95 25.83 15.09
C ALA A 287 9.93 26.14 16.21
N ALA A 288 9.65 25.16 17.08
CA ALA A 288 8.65 25.24 18.15
C ALA A 288 9.05 24.34 19.35
N PRO A 289 9.84 24.86 20.31
CA PRO A 289 10.48 24.05 21.36
C PRO A 289 9.51 23.19 22.18
N ARG A 290 8.29 23.69 22.49
CA ARG A 290 7.28 22.94 23.27
C ARG A 290 6.74 21.71 22.53
N ILE A 291 6.59 21.78 21.20
CA ILE A 291 6.13 20.66 20.35
C ILE A 291 7.25 19.62 20.21
N GLY A 292 8.51 20.09 20.18
CA GLY A 292 9.69 19.24 20.26
C GLY A 292 9.65 18.33 21.49
N TRP A 293 9.45 18.88 22.69
CA TRP A 293 9.42 18.11 23.94
C TRP A 293 8.31 17.05 24.01
N THR A 294 7.09 17.37 23.58
CA THR A 294 5.97 16.41 23.60
C THR A 294 6.18 15.27 22.60
N SER A 295 6.70 15.59 21.42
CA SER A 295 7.05 14.60 20.40
C SER A 295 8.22 13.70 20.84
N MET A 296 9.21 14.26 21.54
CA MET A 296 10.34 13.52 22.12
C MET A 296 9.87 12.56 23.22
N ALA A 297 8.97 13.01 24.09
CA ALA A 297 8.38 12.19 25.14
C ALA A 297 7.56 11.03 24.58
N MET A 298 6.79 11.27 23.51
CA MET A 298 6.06 10.22 22.79
C MET A 298 7.00 9.24 22.10
N ALA A 299 8.05 9.71 21.42
CA ALA A 299 9.06 8.85 20.81
C ALA A 299 9.74 7.94 21.85
N LEU A 300 10.15 8.52 23.00
CA LEU A 300 10.74 7.76 24.10
C LEU A 300 9.75 6.75 24.69
N ALA A 301 8.48 7.13 24.84
CA ALA A 301 7.43 6.22 25.26
C ALA A 301 7.30 5.04 24.29
N PHE A 302 7.29 5.28 22.98
CA PHE A 302 7.25 4.23 21.96
C PHE A 302 8.49 3.33 21.98
N VAL A 303 9.70 3.87 22.18
CA VAL A 303 10.93 3.07 22.33
C VAL A 303 10.86 2.19 23.58
N LEU A 304 10.49 2.75 24.73
CA LEU A 304 10.38 2.00 25.98
C LEU A 304 9.29 0.93 25.93
N LEU A 305 8.17 1.25 25.28
CA LEU A 305 7.09 0.31 24.99
C LEU A 305 7.59 -0.81 24.07
N ALA A 306 8.23 -0.48 22.93
CA ALA A 306 8.78 -1.46 22.02
C ALA A 306 9.79 -2.41 22.71
N LEU A 307 10.70 -1.87 23.53
CA LEU A 307 11.66 -2.65 24.31
C LEU A 307 10.99 -3.56 25.35
N ARG A 308 9.91 -3.11 26.00
CA ARG A 308 9.11 -3.93 26.91
C ARG A 308 8.26 -4.98 26.18
N PHE A 309 7.79 -4.69 24.97
CA PHE A 309 6.97 -5.59 24.16
C PHE A 309 7.76 -6.74 23.54
N PHE A 310 9.02 -6.50 23.17
CA PHE A 310 9.96 -7.56 22.80
C PHE A 310 10.12 -8.62 23.89
N ALA A 311 9.79 -8.31 25.14
CA ALA A 311 10.06 -9.17 26.28
C ALA A 311 8.87 -10.02 26.78
N ARG A 312 7.59 -9.67 26.59
CA ARG A 312 6.53 -10.28 27.45
C ARG A 312 5.14 -10.68 26.89
N ASN A 313 4.43 -9.98 25.99
CA ASN A 313 3.07 -10.43 25.59
C ASN A 313 2.42 -9.67 24.39
N PRO A 314 1.77 -10.36 23.41
CA PRO A 314 0.99 -9.71 22.35
C PRO A 314 -0.29 -8.98 22.82
N PHE A 315 -0.89 -9.32 23.97
CA PHE A 315 -2.12 -8.64 24.45
C PHE A 315 -1.90 -7.20 24.92
N THR A 316 -0.68 -6.86 25.33
CA THR A 316 -0.33 -5.49 25.74
C THR A 316 -0.09 -4.55 24.54
N LEU A 317 -0.08 -5.08 23.31
CA LEU A 317 0.00 -4.31 22.07
C LEU A 317 -1.25 -3.44 21.85
N TRP A 318 -2.41 -3.88 22.33
CA TRP A 318 -3.65 -3.10 22.28
C TRP A 318 -3.57 -1.81 23.11
N LEU A 319 -2.80 -1.83 24.20
CA LEU A 319 -2.57 -0.65 25.02
C LEU A 319 -1.63 0.35 24.32
N ALA A 320 -0.62 -0.11 23.57
CA ALA A 320 0.27 0.77 22.82
C ALA A 320 -0.28 1.24 21.47
N ALA A 321 -1.04 0.41 20.77
CA ALA A 321 -1.83 0.85 19.64
C ALA A 321 -2.87 1.88 20.12
N GLY A 322 -3.53 1.64 21.26
CA GLY A 322 -4.37 2.65 21.92
C GLY A 322 -3.61 3.94 22.25
N LEU A 323 -2.46 3.87 22.90
CA LEU A 323 -1.67 5.06 23.25
C LEU A 323 -1.06 5.77 22.04
N GLY A 324 -0.75 5.05 20.95
CA GLY A 324 -0.16 5.63 19.74
C GLY A 324 -1.18 6.17 18.74
N PHE A 325 -2.30 5.48 18.55
CA PHE A 325 -3.38 5.88 17.64
C PHE A 325 -4.46 6.74 18.32
N LEU A 326 -4.64 6.67 19.65
CA LEU A 326 -5.55 7.55 20.39
C LEU A 326 -4.78 8.64 21.14
N GLY A 327 -3.66 8.28 21.80
CA GLY A 327 -2.88 9.23 22.60
C GLY A 327 -2.09 10.24 21.78
N GLY A 328 -1.50 9.84 20.64
CA GLY A 328 -0.81 10.75 19.72
C GLY A 328 -1.71 11.86 19.17
N PRO A 329 -2.88 11.53 18.61
CA PRO A 329 -3.90 12.50 18.22
C PRO A 329 -4.47 13.30 19.39
N ALA A 330 -4.82 12.67 20.52
CA ALA A 330 -5.38 13.38 21.67
C ALA A 330 -4.41 14.41 22.26
N VAL A 331 -3.14 14.05 22.46
CA VAL A 331 -2.11 14.98 22.95
C VAL A 331 -1.94 16.15 21.99
N ARG A 332 -1.98 15.93 20.66
CA ARG A 332 -1.92 17.00 19.66
C ARG A 332 -3.17 17.88 19.63
N ILE A 333 -4.36 17.28 19.76
CA ILE A 333 -5.65 17.99 19.88
C ILE A 333 -5.63 18.92 21.10
N PHE A 334 -5.13 18.45 22.24
CA PHE A 334 -5.07 19.25 23.46
C PHE A 334 -3.90 20.26 23.47
N SER A 335 -2.80 19.99 22.76
CA SER A 335 -1.65 20.91 22.70
C SER A 335 -1.74 21.99 21.62
N ASP A 336 -2.57 21.81 20.59
CA ASP A 336 -2.67 22.73 19.45
C ASP A 336 -4.10 22.75 18.84
N ALA A 337 -5.10 22.90 19.71
CA ALA A 337 -6.52 23.00 19.35
C ALA A 337 -6.77 24.23 18.44
N GLY A 338 -6.84 24.01 17.13
CA GLY A 338 -7.20 25.05 16.16
C GLY A 338 -6.45 25.02 14.83
N ARG A 339 -5.38 24.22 14.69
CA ARG A 339 -4.53 24.18 13.46
C ARG A 339 -4.69 22.93 12.59
N LEU A 340 -5.18 21.83 13.16
CA LEU A 340 -5.41 20.59 12.43
C LEU A 340 -6.87 20.58 11.98
N GLY A 341 -7.09 20.84 10.68
CA GLY A 341 -8.43 20.92 10.10
C GLY A 341 -9.24 19.64 10.28
N PRO A 342 -10.58 19.70 10.13
CA PRO A 342 -11.50 18.59 10.37
C PRO A 342 -11.17 17.31 9.59
N THR A 343 -10.47 17.42 8.46
CA THR A 343 -10.06 16.28 7.63
C THR A 343 -8.99 15.40 8.28
N LEU A 344 -7.98 15.98 8.95
CA LEU A 344 -6.96 15.20 9.65
C LEU A 344 -7.56 14.53 10.88
N LEU A 345 -8.45 15.24 11.59
CA LEU A 345 -9.24 14.68 12.68
C LEU A 345 -10.08 13.47 12.20
N LEU A 346 -10.74 13.57 11.05
CA LEU A 346 -11.49 12.46 10.48
C LEU A 346 -10.60 11.28 10.07
N LEU A 347 -9.40 11.53 9.53
CA LEU A 347 -8.46 10.47 9.15
C LEU A 347 -7.89 9.76 10.40
N GLU A 348 -7.51 10.53 11.42
CA GLU A 348 -6.98 9.99 12.69
C GLU A 348 -8.07 9.25 13.47
N LEU A 349 -9.29 9.79 13.53
CA LEU A 349 -10.45 9.09 14.10
C LEU A 349 -10.83 7.86 13.27
N GLY A 350 -10.72 7.91 11.95
CA GLY A 350 -10.98 6.79 11.05
C GLY A 350 -9.96 5.66 11.21
N LEU A 351 -8.67 5.99 11.34
CA LEU A 351 -7.61 5.04 11.66
C LEU A 351 -7.76 4.48 13.08
N ALA A 352 -8.10 5.32 14.05
CA ALA A 352 -8.37 4.90 15.42
C ALA A 352 -9.59 3.99 15.53
N PHE A 353 -10.69 4.31 14.83
CA PHE A 353 -11.91 3.52 14.80
C PHE A 353 -11.73 2.24 14.00
N GLY A 354 -11.02 2.29 12.87
CA GLY A 354 -10.65 1.13 12.07
C GLY A 354 -9.75 0.18 12.85
N ALA A 355 -8.77 0.73 13.57
CA ALA A 355 -7.96 -0.02 14.53
C ALA A 355 -8.87 -0.63 15.61
N ALA A 356 -9.66 0.17 16.35
CA ALA A 356 -10.58 -0.27 17.41
C ALA A 356 -11.57 -1.36 16.97
N ALA A 357 -12.18 -1.23 15.79
CA ALA A 357 -13.09 -2.22 15.22
C ALA A 357 -12.36 -3.51 14.87
N LEU A 358 -11.15 -3.42 14.31
CA LEU A 358 -10.29 -4.58 14.08
C LEU A 358 -9.92 -5.24 15.41
N ILE A 359 -9.57 -4.46 16.46
CA ILE A 359 -9.32 -4.95 17.82
C ILE A 359 -10.52 -5.73 18.35
N ALA A 360 -11.69 -5.10 18.35
CA ALA A 360 -12.91 -5.66 18.92
C ALA A 360 -13.34 -6.93 18.18
N THR A 361 -13.17 -6.97 16.86
CA THR A 361 -13.50 -8.13 16.03
C THR A 361 -12.56 -9.31 16.32
N LEU A 362 -11.27 -9.02 16.54
CA LEU A 362 -10.26 -10.03 16.89
C LEU A 362 -10.42 -10.54 18.33
N LEU A 363 -10.76 -9.66 19.29
CA LEU A 363 -11.06 -10.06 20.67
C LEU A 363 -12.33 -10.92 20.77
N ARG A 364 -13.39 -10.59 20.02
CA ARG A 364 -14.62 -11.41 20.00
C ARG A 364 -14.40 -12.81 19.45
N ARG A 365 -13.47 -12.98 18.49
CA ARG A 365 -13.14 -14.30 17.91
C ARG A 365 -12.25 -15.16 18.82
N ASN A 366 -11.42 -14.54 19.65
CA ASN A 366 -10.60 -15.25 20.63
C ASN A 366 -11.35 -15.60 21.92
N LEU A 367 -12.48 -14.96 22.22
CA LEU A 367 -13.36 -15.34 23.35
C LEU A 367 -14.33 -16.48 22.99
N SER A 368 -14.38 -16.89 21.73
CA SER A 368 -15.19 -18.01 21.22
C SER A 368 -14.38 -19.29 20.94
N LEU A 369 -13.09 -19.29 21.31
CA LEU A 369 -12.20 -20.46 21.39
C LEU A 369 -11.83 -20.66 22.87
#